data_AF-A0A0L7LRD5-F1
#
_entry.id   AF-A0A0L7LRD5-F1
#
_cell.length_a   1.000
_cell.length_b   1.000
_cell.length_c   1.000
_cell.angle_alpha   90.00
_cell.angle_beta   90.00
_cell.angle_gamma   90.00
#
_symmetry.space_group_name_H-M   'P 1'
#
loop_
_entity.id
_entity.type
_entity.pdbx_description
1 polymer ?
#
loop_
_entity_poly.entity_id
_entity_poly.type
_entity_poly.pdbx_seq_one_letter_code
_entity_poly.pdbx_strand_id
1 'polypeptide(L)'
;IPHEKGLRAFVWKILLNYIPLQKSAQESDLTKKRQLYQSFLKDIVVLPQGPPSDHPLSISPDSEWNTYFKDNEVLLQIDKDARRLCPDINFFQSATEFPCAEIVNSNGLKRLHTRVEQCTLNISTMERKGLGVGSGDYRPLNEGSEAHWEVVERMLFLYAKYNSGQGYVQGMNEIIGPIYHTFACDPVREFRRFI
;
A
#
# COMPACT_ATOMS: atom_id res chain seq x y z
N ILE A 1 12.58 -1.82 -25.94
CA ILE A 1 13.38 -0.72 -25.33
C ILE A 1 14.55 -1.38 -24.61
N PRO A 2 15.83 -1.04 -24.87
CA PRO A 2 16.95 -1.79 -24.30
C PRO A 2 16.96 -1.65 -22.78
N HIS A 3 17.16 -2.77 -22.09
CA HIS A 3 17.23 -2.92 -20.63
C HIS A 3 18.50 -2.33 -19.99
N GLU A 4 19.38 -1.71 -20.77
CA GLU A 4 20.72 -1.37 -20.32
C GLU A 4 20.73 -0.10 -19.45
N LYS A 5 21.31 -0.25 -18.24
CA LYS A 5 21.72 0.82 -17.31
C LYS A 5 20.61 1.63 -16.64
N GLY A 6 19.40 1.07 -16.45
CA GLY A 6 18.35 1.75 -15.67
C GLY A 6 17.66 2.92 -16.36
N LEU A 7 17.91 3.11 -17.66
CA LEU A 7 17.27 4.16 -18.46
C LEU A 7 15.74 4.10 -18.38
N ARG A 8 15.15 2.89 -18.32
CA ARG A 8 13.70 2.73 -18.17
C ARG A 8 13.17 3.40 -16.91
N ALA A 9 13.81 3.14 -15.77
CA ALA A 9 13.40 3.73 -14.49
C ALA A 9 13.53 5.25 -14.51
N PHE A 10 14.66 5.76 -15.00
CA PHE A 10 14.88 7.19 -15.12
C PHE A 10 13.86 7.87 -16.04
N VAL A 11 13.66 7.33 -17.26
CA VAL A 11 12.72 7.88 -18.24
C VAL A 11 11.30 7.86 -17.71
N TRP A 12 10.87 6.77 -17.06
CA TRP A 12 9.52 6.70 -16.48
C TRP A 12 9.34 7.72 -15.35
N LYS A 13 10.34 7.93 -14.49
CA LYS A 13 10.27 8.98 -13.47
C LYS A 13 10.09 10.38 -14.07
N ILE A 14 10.68 10.65 -15.23
CA ILE A 14 10.49 11.93 -15.94
C ILE A 14 9.10 11.99 -16.59
N LEU A 15 8.70 10.95 -17.33
CA LEU A 15 7.41 10.92 -18.06
C LEU A 15 6.21 10.94 -17.12
N LEU A 16 6.32 10.32 -15.95
CA LEU A 16 5.30 10.35 -14.89
C LEU A 16 5.40 11.63 -14.03
N ASN A 17 6.28 12.56 -14.39
CA ASN A 17 6.53 13.82 -13.67
C ASN A 17 6.90 13.60 -12.18
N TYR A 18 7.51 12.45 -11.88
CA TYR A 18 7.92 12.06 -10.53
C TYR A 18 9.23 12.74 -10.12
N ILE A 19 10.15 13.03 -11.04
CA ILE A 19 11.33 13.86 -10.79
C ILE A 19 11.43 14.99 -11.82
N PRO A 20 11.97 16.16 -11.46
CA PRO A 20 12.18 17.25 -12.42
C PRO A 20 13.29 16.90 -13.43
N LEU A 21 13.20 17.49 -14.63
CA LEU A 21 14.26 17.40 -15.64
C LEU A 21 15.55 18.08 -15.18
N GLN A 22 15.45 19.16 -14.38
CA GLN A 22 16.63 19.80 -13.82
C GLN A 22 17.22 18.95 -12.69
N LYS A 23 18.40 18.35 -12.93
CA LYS A 23 19.09 17.50 -11.95
C LYS A 23 19.33 18.18 -10.59
N SER A 24 19.65 19.48 -10.60
CA SER A 24 19.89 20.25 -9.38
C SER A 24 18.67 20.36 -8.44
N ALA A 25 17.46 20.18 -8.97
CA ALA A 25 16.22 20.24 -8.18
C ALA A 25 15.75 18.87 -7.67
N GLN A 26 16.31 17.76 -8.19
CA GLN A 26 15.80 16.41 -7.92
C GLN A 26 15.89 16.02 -6.44
N GLU A 27 17.00 16.32 -5.77
CA GLU A 27 17.19 15.96 -4.36
C GLU A 27 16.19 16.68 -3.44
N SER A 28 16.02 17.99 -3.65
CA SER A 28 15.06 18.79 -2.87
C SER A 28 13.62 18.32 -3.10
N ASP A 29 13.26 18.05 -4.35
CA ASP A 29 11.92 17.58 -4.72
C ASP A 29 11.61 16.19 -4.15
N LEU A 30 12.54 15.24 -4.26
CA LEU A 30 12.41 13.91 -3.67
C LEU A 30 12.29 13.97 -2.15
N THR A 31 13.07 14.84 -1.50
CA THR A 31 12.99 15.01 -0.04
C THR A 31 11.60 15.48 0.38
N LYS A 32 11.03 16.48 -0.31
CA LYS A 32 9.67 16.98 -0.05
C LYS A 32 8.61 15.90 -0.28
N LYS A 33 8.69 15.17 -1.40
CA LYS A 33 7.77 14.08 -1.72
C LYS A 33 7.81 12.95 -0.68
N ARG A 34 9.00 12.57 -0.20
CA ARG A 34 9.17 11.55 0.83
C ARG A 34 8.63 11.99 2.19
N GLN A 35 8.84 13.25 2.57
CA GLN A 35 8.27 13.81 3.80
C GLN A 35 6.75 13.87 3.74
N LEU A 36 6.20 14.25 2.57
CA LEU A 36 4.76 14.24 2.33
C LEU A 36 4.20 12.82 2.47
N TYR A 37 4.84 11.83 1.84
CA TYR A 37 4.44 10.44 1.97
C TYR A 37 4.49 9.95 3.42
N GLN A 38 5.54 10.29 4.17
CA GLN A 38 5.62 9.99 5.61
C GLN A 38 4.47 10.61 6.40
N SER A 39 4.02 11.80 6.02
CA SER A 39 2.85 12.42 6.67
C SER A 39 1.58 11.59 6.45
N PHE A 40 1.41 10.99 5.27
CA PHE A 40 0.27 10.13 4.96
C PHE A 40 0.28 8.80 5.73
N LEU A 41 1.46 8.29 6.09
CA LEU A 41 1.58 7.04 6.86
C LEU A 41 0.99 7.14 8.27
N LYS A 42 0.82 8.35 8.81
CA LYS A 42 0.20 8.56 10.13
C LYS A 42 -1.26 8.13 10.15
N ASP A 43 -1.94 8.21 9.00
CA ASP A 43 -3.37 7.96 8.88
C ASP A 43 -3.68 6.53 8.39
N ILE A 44 -2.67 5.66 8.28
CA ILE A 44 -2.82 4.31 7.71
C ILE A 44 -3.64 3.36 8.61
N VAL A 45 -3.47 3.48 9.93
CA VAL A 45 -4.26 2.76 10.94
C VAL A 45 -4.76 3.76 11.95
N VAL A 46 -5.93 4.32 11.65
CA VAL A 46 -6.70 5.13 12.60
C VAL A 46 -7.82 4.24 13.09
N LEU A 47 -7.66 3.71 14.31
CA LEU A 47 -8.81 3.18 15.03
C LEU A 47 -9.72 4.36 15.38
N PRO A 48 -11.05 4.25 15.20
CA PRO A 48 -11.98 5.28 15.62
C PRO A 48 -11.77 5.56 17.12
N GLN A 49 -11.38 6.79 17.44
CA GLN A 49 -11.26 7.29 18.82
C GLN A 49 -12.25 8.42 19.06
N GLY A 50 -13.29 8.48 18.23
CA GLY A 50 -14.37 9.44 18.27
C GLY A 50 -15.00 9.58 19.66
N PRO A 51 -15.83 10.63 19.83
CA PRO A 51 -16.48 10.91 21.11
C PRO A 51 -17.22 9.66 21.63
N PRO A 52 -17.46 9.52 22.94
CA PRO A 52 -18.11 8.34 23.52
C PRO A 52 -19.46 7.96 22.91
N SER A 53 -20.10 8.90 22.19
CA SER A 53 -21.34 8.72 21.45
C SER A 53 -21.16 8.08 20.06
N ASP A 54 -19.96 8.12 19.47
CA ASP A 54 -19.67 7.42 18.23
C ASP A 54 -19.30 5.97 18.53
N HIS A 55 -19.86 5.05 17.75
CA HIS A 55 -19.77 3.63 18.03
C HIS A 55 -19.84 2.82 16.72
N PRO A 56 -19.42 1.54 16.73
CA PRO A 56 -19.38 0.70 15.53
C PRO A 56 -20.69 0.61 14.72
N LEU A 57 -21.84 0.77 15.39
CA LEU A 57 -23.16 0.71 14.75
C LEU A 57 -23.71 2.08 14.35
N SER A 58 -22.89 3.13 14.38
CA SER A 58 -23.32 4.50 14.11
C SER A 58 -23.62 4.63 12.61
N ILE A 59 -24.83 5.08 12.30
CA ILE A 59 -25.26 5.35 10.91
C ILE A 59 -24.97 6.79 10.48
N SER A 60 -24.42 7.60 11.39
CA SER A 60 -24.17 9.00 11.12
C SER A 60 -23.10 9.15 10.02
N PRO A 61 -23.31 10.05 9.03
CA PRO A 61 -22.34 10.24 7.95
C PRO A 61 -20.97 10.74 8.40
N ASP A 62 -20.91 11.39 9.56
CA ASP A 62 -19.73 11.94 10.23
C ASP A 62 -19.06 10.96 11.21
N SER A 63 -19.56 9.72 11.30
CA SER A 63 -18.97 8.67 12.15
C SER A 63 -17.60 8.22 11.64
N GLU A 64 -16.62 8.19 12.56
CA GLU A 64 -15.30 7.63 12.28
C GLU A 64 -15.38 6.13 12.08
N TRP A 65 -16.30 5.45 12.78
CA TRP A 65 -16.58 4.03 12.59
C TRP A 65 -17.09 3.73 11.19
N ASN A 66 -18.04 4.51 10.68
CA ASN A 66 -18.56 4.34 9.32
C ASN A 66 -17.44 4.48 8.26
N THR A 67 -16.58 5.48 8.43
CA THR A 67 -15.39 5.68 7.57
C THR A 67 -14.42 4.51 7.69
N TYR A 68 -14.15 4.03 8.91
CA TYR A 68 -13.26 2.90 9.17
C TYR A 68 -13.76 1.60 8.51
N PHE A 69 -15.06 1.33 8.53
CA PHE A 69 -15.63 0.16 7.86
C PHE A 69 -15.57 0.26 6.33
N LYS A 70 -15.85 1.44 5.76
CA LYS A 70 -15.67 1.68 4.33
C LYS A 70 -14.21 1.50 3.90
N ASP A 71 -13.27 2.01 4.69
CA ASP A 71 -11.84 1.80 4.49
C ASP A 71 -11.50 0.30 4.50
N ASN A 72 -12.09 -0.50 5.40
CA ASN A 72 -11.88 -1.95 5.45
C ASN A 72 -12.39 -2.68 4.21
N GLU A 73 -13.55 -2.28 3.67
CA GLU A 73 -14.11 -2.85 2.44
C GLU A 73 -13.20 -2.59 1.24
N VAL A 74 -12.69 -1.36 1.12
CA VAL A 74 -11.70 -0.99 0.10
C VAL A 74 -10.40 -1.77 0.29
N LEU A 75 -9.91 -1.85 1.53
CA LEU A 75 -8.67 -2.56 1.83
C LEU A 75 -8.76 -4.06 1.52
N LEU A 76 -9.89 -4.70 1.79
CA LEU A 76 -10.10 -6.11 1.46
C LEU A 76 -10.03 -6.37 -0.04
N GLN A 77 -10.48 -5.43 -0.88
CA GLN A 77 -10.34 -5.54 -2.33
C GLN A 77 -8.87 -5.40 -2.74
N ILE A 78 -8.18 -4.40 -2.19
CA ILE A 78 -6.76 -4.14 -2.47
C ILE A 78 -5.88 -5.32 -2.05
N ASP A 79 -6.06 -5.90 -0.86
CA ASP A 79 -5.27 -7.05 -0.37
C ASP A 79 -5.38 -8.24 -1.35
N LYS A 80 -6.60 -8.57 -1.80
CA LYS A 80 -6.85 -9.65 -2.77
C LYS A 80 -6.13 -9.41 -4.09
N ASP A 81 -6.18 -8.18 -4.59
CA ASP A 81 -5.60 -7.80 -5.89
C ASP A 81 -4.09 -7.65 -5.82
N ALA A 82 -3.54 -7.20 -4.68
CA ALA A 82 -2.09 -7.13 -4.43
C ALA A 82 -1.46 -8.52 -4.32
N ARG A 83 -2.14 -9.47 -3.65
CA ARG A 83 -1.68 -10.88 -3.55
C ARG A 83 -1.69 -11.64 -4.87
N ARG A 84 -2.47 -11.16 -5.86
CA ARG A 84 -2.54 -11.73 -7.21
C ARG A 84 -1.69 -10.97 -8.22
N LEU A 85 -0.95 -9.95 -7.80
CA LEU A 85 -0.18 -9.11 -8.69
C LEU A 85 1.04 -9.85 -9.24
N CYS A 86 1.05 -10.08 -10.56
CA CYS A 86 2.13 -10.73 -11.30
C CYS A 86 2.66 -12.00 -10.60
N PRO A 87 1.84 -13.05 -10.45
CA PRO A 87 2.17 -14.22 -9.63
C PRO A 87 3.37 -15.02 -10.18
N ASP A 88 3.67 -14.88 -11.47
CA ASP A 88 4.77 -15.56 -12.14
C ASP A 88 6.15 -14.97 -11.82
N ILE A 89 6.23 -13.81 -11.13
CA ILE A 89 7.49 -13.21 -10.72
C ILE A 89 7.63 -13.20 -9.20
N ASN A 90 8.73 -13.76 -8.71
CA ASN A 90 9.02 -13.82 -7.26
C ASN A 90 9.30 -12.45 -6.64
N PHE A 91 9.52 -11.42 -7.48
CA PHE A 91 9.82 -10.06 -7.03
C PHE A 91 8.83 -9.56 -5.98
N PHE A 92 7.52 -9.71 -6.21
CA PHE A 92 6.50 -9.17 -5.29
C PHE A 92 6.48 -9.88 -3.94
N GLN A 93 6.95 -11.13 -3.86
CA GLN A 93 7.05 -11.92 -2.62
C GLN A 93 8.34 -11.66 -1.85
N SER A 94 9.39 -11.18 -2.53
CA SER A 94 10.66 -10.87 -1.89
C SER A 94 10.61 -9.60 -1.04
N ALA A 95 11.55 -9.52 -0.08
CA ALA A 95 11.71 -8.36 0.78
C ALA A 95 12.20 -7.15 -0.03
N THR A 96 11.56 -5.99 0.20
CA THR A 96 12.12 -4.72 -0.25
C THR A 96 13.37 -4.37 0.57
N GLU A 97 14.36 -3.74 -0.06
CA GLU A 97 15.51 -3.16 0.63
C GLU A 97 15.13 -1.93 1.49
N PHE A 98 13.92 -1.39 1.30
CA PHE A 98 13.44 -0.17 1.96
C PHE A 98 12.12 -0.42 2.69
N PRO A 99 12.09 -1.29 3.71
CA PRO A 99 10.89 -1.49 4.51
C PRO A 99 10.49 -0.19 5.24
N CYS A 100 9.19 0.05 5.35
CA CYS A 100 8.65 1.14 6.14
C CYS A 100 8.79 0.82 7.64
N ALA A 101 9.83 1.36 8.29
CA ALA A 101 10.15 1.11 9.70
C ALA A 101 8.97 1.33 10.66
N GLU A 102 8.14 2.35 10.40
CA GLU A 102 6.95 2.63 11.23
C GLU A 102 5.90 1.52 11.17
N ILE A 103 5.85 0.77 10.08
CA ILE A 103 4.88 -0.30 9.83
C ILE A 103 5.45 -1.64 10.25
N VAL A 104 6.66 -1.97 9.79
CA VAL A 104 7.24 -3.29 10.01
C VAL A 104 7.60 -3.57 11.46
N ASN A 105 7.80 -2.53 12.29
CA ASN A 105 8.13 -2.63 13.71
C ASN A 105 6.94 -2.26 14.61
N SER A 106 5.72 -2.32 14.08
CA SER A 106 4.50 -1.96 14.80
C SER A 106 3.87 -3.13 15.57
N ASN A 107 4.58 -4.26 15.76
CA ASN A 107 4.00 -5.52 16.24
C ASN A 107 2.74 -5.93 15.46
N GLY A 108 2.71 -5.66 14.15
CA GLY A 108 1.58 -5.96 13.27
C GLY A 108 0.40 -4.97 13.34
N LEU A 109 0.38 -4.02 14.28
CA LEU A 109 -0.74 -3.08 14.46
C LEU A 109 -0.96 -2.17 13.24
N LYS A 110 0.12 -1.77 12.56
CA LYS A 110 0.06 -0.90 11.37
C LYS A 110 0.10 -1.68 10.05
N ARG A 111 0.22 -3.01 10.09
CA ARG A 111 0.23 -3.84 8.88
C ARG A 111 -1.18 -4.01 8.36
N LEU A 112 -1.39 -3.64 7.11
CA LEU A 112 -2.70 -3.64 6.48
C LEU A 112 -3.29 -5.05 6.34
N HIS A 113 -2.47 -6.04 5.95
CA HIS A 113 -2.92 -7.43 5.91
C HIS A 113 -3.41 -7.95 7.27
N THR A 114 -2.77 -7.57 8.39
CA THR A 114 -3.23 -7.96 9.74
C THR A 114 -4.62 -7.39 10.03
N ARG A 115 -4.88 -6.14 9.61
CA ARG A 115 -6.20 -5.50 9.73
C ARG A 115 -7.25 -6.24 8.90
N VAL A 116 -6.91 -6.70 7.70
CA VAL A 116 -7.79 -7.51 6.84
C VAL A 116 -8.11 -8.87 7.48
N GLU A 117 -7.10 -9.55 8.03
CA GLU A 117 -7.29 -10.83 8.73
C GLU A 117 -8.23 -10.69 9.92
N GLN A 118 -8.03 -9.66 10.76
CA GLN A 118 -8.90 -9.37 11.91
C GLN A 118 -10.35 -9.07 11.49
N CYS A 119 -10.55 -8.26 10.43
CA CYS A 119 -11.88 -7.99 9.91
C CYS A 119 -12.57 -9.25 9.37
N THR A 120 -11.83 -10.10 8.64
CA THR A 120 -12.36 -11.33 8.06
C THR A 120 -12.72 -12.36 9.15
N LEU A 121 -11.90 -12.50 10.19
CA LEU A 121 -12.19 -13.37 11.33
C LEU A 121 -13.45 -12.94 12.08
N ASN A 122 -13.62 -11.63 12.31
CA ASN A 122 -14.82 -11.06 12.92
C ASN A 122 -16.08 -11.38 12.08
N ILE A 123 -16.01 -11.25 10.75
CA ILE A 123 -17.13 -11.57 9.84
C ILE A 123 -17.43 -13.08 9.82
N SER A 124 -16.40 -13.94 9.76
CA SER A 124 -16.57 -15.40 9.70
C SER A 124 -17.16 -16.01 10.98
N THR A 125 -16.96 -15.35 12.13
CA THR A 125 -17.63 -15.73 13.39
C THR A 125 -19.13 -15.40 13.34
N MET A 126 -19.53 -14.43 12.51
CA MET A 126 -20.92 -13.98 12.36
C MET A 126 -21.69 -14.68 11.23
N GLU A 127 -21.01 -15.15 10.17
CA GLU A 127 -21.63 -15.89 9.07
C GLU A 127 -20.92 -17.23 8.81
N ARG A 128 -21.61 -18.35 9.05
CA ARG A 128 -21.19 -19.70 8.62
C ARG A 128 -21.27 -19.85 7.09
N LYS A 129 -20.53 -19.05 6.33
CA LYS A 129 -20.32 -19.28 4.90
C LYS A 129 -18.83 -19.45 4.65
N GLY A 130 -18.46 -20.69 4.34
CA GLY A 130 -17.12 -21.04 3.89
C GLY A 130 -16.81 -20.29 2.59
N LEU A 131 -16.03 -19.23 2.71
CA LEU A 131 -15.38 -18.57 1.58
C LEU A 131 -13.92 -18.97 1.63
N GLY A 132 -13.48 -19.65 0.58
CA GLY A 132 -12.13 -20.19 0.46
C GLY A 132 -11.09 -19.13 0.75
N VAL A 133 -10.19 -19.48 1.68
CA VAL A 133 -8.91 -18.82 1.88
C VAL A 133 -8.25 -18.69 0.51
N GLY A 134 -8.00 -17.45 0.08
CA GLY A 134 -7.41 -17.16 -1.21
C GLY A 134 -6.14 -17.99 -1.40
N SER A 135 -6.18 -18.85 -2.41
CA SER A 135 -5.11 -19.74 -2.86
C SER A 135 -3.98 -18.95 -3.52
N GLY A 136 -3.18 -18.25 -2.71
CA GLY A 136 -1.91 -17.69 -3.11
C GLY A 136 -0.98 -17.73 -1.92
N ASP A 137 0.13 -18.47 -2.02
CA ASP A 137 1.13 -18.69 -0.96
C ASP A 137 1.90 -17.43 -0.50
N TYR A 138 1.34 -16.23 -0.73
CA TYR A 138 1.89 -14.95 -0.29
C TYR A 138 1.81 -14.85 1.23
N ARG A 139 2.90 -15.22 1.90
CA ARG A 139 3.03 -15.09 3.35
C ARG A 139 3.67 -13.74 3.70
N PRO A 140 3.14 -13.01 4.70
CA PRO A 140 3.84 -11.88 5.27
C PRO A 140 5.26 -12.28 5.72
N LEU A 141 6.21 -11.37 5.56
CA LEU A 141 7.57 -11.56 6.06
C LEU A 141 7.63 -11.31 7.57
N ASN A 142 8.74 -11.75 8.17
CA ASN A 142 9.01 -11.52 9.60
C ASN A 142 9.05 -10.02 9.95
N GLU A 143 8.91 -9.73 11.24
CA GLU A 143 9.03 -8.36 11.76
C GLU A 143 10.34 -7.70 11.31
N GLY A 144 10.28 -6.40 11.01
CA GLY A 144 11.40 -5.67 10.40
C GLY A 144 11.53 -5.81 8.88
N SER A 145 10.84 -6.76 8.24
CA SER A 145 10.83 -6.94 6.77
C SER A 145 9.47 -6.61 6.15
N GLU A 146 9.46 -6.01 4.96
CA GLU A 146 8.25 -5.71 4.18
C GLU A 146 8.40 -6.37 2.81
N ALA A 147 7.38 -7.12 2.38
CA ALA A 147 7.36 -7.66 1.03
C ALA A 147 6.97 -6.56 0.03
N HIS A 148 7.41 -6.70 -1.21
CA HIS A 148 7.07 -5.76 -2.28
C HIS A 148 5.55 -5.65 -2.51
N TRP A 149 4.77 -6.72 -2.33
CA TRP A 149 3.31 -6.68 -2.41
C TRP A 149 2.67 -5.84 -1.28
N GLU A 150 3.23 -5.84 -0.07
CA GLU A 150 2.77 -5.02 1.06
C GLU A 150 2.99 -3.52 0.77
N VAL A 151 4.09 -3.19 0.08
CA VAL A 151 4.35 -1.81 -0.36
C VAL A 151 3.29 -1.36 -1.37
N VAL A 152 2.94 -2.20 -2.35
CA VAL A 152 1.91 -1.88 -3.35
C VAL A 152 0.53 -1.76 -2.71
N GLU A 153 0.17 -2.68 -1.81
CA GLU A 153 -1.07 -2.62 -1.03
C GLU A 153 -1.18 -1.27 -0.31
N ARG A 154 -0.11 -0.87 0.38
CA ARG A 154 -0.05 0.41 1.09
C ARG A 154 -0.17 1.62 0.16
N MET A 155 0.51 1.62 -0.98
CA MET A 155 0.40 2.71 -1.96
C MET A 155 -1.03 2.87 -2.48
N LEU A 156 -1.70 1.75 -2.81
CA LEU A 156 -3.08 1.76 -3.29
C LEU A 156 -4.06 2.20 -2.20
N PHE A 157 -3.87 1.73 -0.97
CA PHE A 157 -4.74 2.08 0.15
C PHE A 157 -4.65 3.57 0.48
N LEU A 158 -3.43 4.13 0.55
CA LEU A 158 -3.22 5.57 0.74
C LEU A 158 -3.83 6.36 -0.41
N TYR A 159 -3.62 5.93 -1.66
CA TYR A 159 -4.25 6.59 -2.81
C TYR A 159 -5.78 6.65 -2.67
N ALA A 160 -6.42 5.53 -2.38
CA ALA A 160 -7.87 5.46 -2.23
C ALA A 160 -8.39 6.36 -1.09
N LYS A 161 -7.66 6.40 0.03
CA LYS A 161 -8.03 7.21 1.21
C LYS A 161 -7.99 8.72 0.92
N TYR A 162 -6.93 9.20 0.27
CA TYR A 162 -6.77 10.63 -0.04
C TYR A 162 -7.50 11.06 -1.32
N ASN A 163 -8.02 10.12 -2.11
CA ASN A 163 -8.76 10.39 -3.34
C ASN A 163 -10.16 9.76 -3.28
N SER A 164 -10.90 9.99 -2.19
CA SER A 164 -12.20 9.35 -1.91
C SER A 164 -13.27 9.57 -2.99
N GLY A 165 -13.15 10.61 -3.82
CA GLY A 165 -14.02 10.82 -4.98
C GLY A 165 -13.85 9.78 -6.10
N GLN A 166 -12.65 9.20 -6.24
CA GLN A 166 -12.36 8.12 -7.19
C GLN A 166 -12.26 6.76 -6.48
N GLY A 167 -11.65 6.73 -5.30
CA GLY A 167 -11.39 5.54 -4.52
C GLY A 167 -10.45 4.57 -5.24
N TYR A 168 -10.51 3.30 -4.81
CA TYR A 168 -9.86 2.19 -5.48
C TYR A 168 -10.83 1.54 -6.48
N VAL A 169 -10.31 1.12 -7.63
CA VAL A 169 -11.03 0.32 -8.62
C VAL A 169 -10.18 -0.90 -8.97
N GLN A 170 -10.81 -2.07 -9.05
CA GLN A 170 -10.15 -3.31 -9.48
C GLN A 170 -9.39 -3.08 -10.81
N GLY A 171 -8.14 -3.53 -10.87
CA GLY A 171 -7.23 -3.31 -12.00
C GLY A 171 -6.24 -2.16 -11.79
N MET A 172 -6.46 -1.26 -10.82
CA MET A 172 -5.45 -0.24 -10.47
C MET A 172 -4.12 -0.86 -9.99
N ASN A 173 -4.17 -2.06 -9.40
CA ASN A 173 -3.00 -2.87 -9.05
C ASN A 173 -2.16 -3.24 -10.28
N GLU A 174 -2.79 -3.53 -11.41
CA GLU A 174 -2.10 -3.88 -12.67
C GLU A 174 -1.41 -2.68 -13.31
N ILE A 175 -1.86 -1.46 -13.00
CA ILE A 175 -1.21 -0.21 -13.44
C ILE A 175 0.00 0.10 -12.55
N ILE A 176 -0.19 0.07 -11.23
CA ILE A 176 0.89 0.45 -10.30
C ILE A 176 1.99 -0.61 -10.23
N GLY A 177 1.68 -1.90 -10.43
CA GLY A 177 2.65 -2.99 -10.35
C GLY A 177 3.88 -2.80 -11.25
N PRO A 178 3.71 -2.61 -12.58
CA PRO A 178 4.82 -2.36 -13.49
C PRO A 178 5.59 -1.06 -13.18
N ILE A 179 4.91 -0.02 -12.71
CA ILE A 179 5.55 1.26 -12.32
C ILE A 179 6.44 1.02 -11.10
N TYR A 180 5.88 0.39 -10.06
CA TYR A 180 6.57 0.06 -8.84
C TYR A 180 7.78 -0.84 -9.10
N HIS A 181 7.59 -1.95 -9.82
CA HIS A 181 8.69 -2.84 -10.20
C HIS A 181 9.79 -2.07 -10.96
N THR A 182 9.41 -1.24 -11.93
CA THR A 182 10.38 -0.43 -12.70
C THR A 182 11.19 0.52 -11.80
N PHE A 183 10.55 1.14 -10.80
CA PHE A 183 11.23 2.09 -9.90
C PHE A 183 12.05 1.36 -8.83
N ALA A 184 11.55 0.24 -8.30
CA ALA A 184 12.21 -0.57 -7.30
C ALA A 184 13.40 -1.37 -7.87
N CYS A 185 13.47 -1.56 -9.18
CA CYS A 185 14.64 -2.12 -9.86
C CYS A 185 15.63 -1.06 -10.39
N ASP A 186 15.51 0.21 -9.98
CA ASP A 186 16.45 1.25 -10.40
C ASP A 186 17.89 0.89 -9.95
N PRO A 187 18.90 0.94 -10.84
CA PRO A 187 20.28 0.61 -10.48
C PRO A 187 20.87 1.57 -9.45
N VAL A 188 20.37 2.81 -9.39
CA VAL A 188 20.79 3.79 -8.40
C VAL A 188 19.91 3.66 -7.17
N ARG A 189 20.51 3.09 -6.11
CA ARG A 189 19.84 2.76 -4.84
C ARG A 189 19.04 3.92 -4.23
N GLU A 190 19.53 5.15 -4.36
CA GLU A 190 18.82 6.33 -3.84
C GLU A 190 17.46 6.56 -4.52
N PHE A 191 17.30 6.20 -5.79
CA PHE A 191 16.04 6.32 -6.53
C PHE A 191 15.08 5.15 -6.32
N ARG A 192 15.49 4.12 -5.57
CA ARG A 192 14.62 3.01 -5.11
C ARG A 192 13.93 3.33 -3.78
N ARG A 193 14.49 4.25 -2.99
CA ARG A 193 14.07 4.55 -1.62
C ARG A 193 12.72 5.28 -1.60
N PHE A 194 11.76 4.72 -0.85
CA PHE A 194 10.47 5.31 -0.50
C PHE A 194 9.70 5.85 -1.72
N ILE A 195 9.33 4.91 -2.59
CA ILE A 195 8.35 5.10 -3.67
C ILE A 195 6.93 5.09 -3.07
#